data_AF-A0A7J7RWA5-F1
#
_entry.id   AF-A0A7J7RWA5-F1
#
_cell.length_a   1.000
_cell.length_b   1.000
_cell.length_c   1.000
_cell.angle_alpha   90.00
_cell.angle_beta   90.00
_cell.angle_gamma   90.00
#
_symmetry.space_group_name_H-M   'P 1'
#
loop_
_entity.id
_entity.type
_entity.pdbx_description
1 polymer ?
#
loop_
_entity_poly.entity_id
_entity_poly.type
_entity_poly.pdbx_seq_one_letter_code
_entity_poly.pdbx_strand_id
1 'polypeptide(L)'
;MAVNTFQKLDGICWQIRQLYRDTKVPGRFLLPARGARGYVQAVVGETDYRAFAILYLERARRLSVKLYVRTFPVDDSVVSAFEQSVQGAGLTEDHILYFPQYGFCEAADQFHVLDEVKR
;
A
#
# COMPACT_ATOMS: atom_id res chain seq x y z
N MET A 1 12.74 6.21 1.06
CA MET A 1 11.54 6.94 0.57
C MET A 1 10.58 7.19 1.72
N ALA A 2 10.20 8.44 1.96
CA ALA A 2 9.17 8.77 2.97
C ALA A 2 7.78 8.55 2.36
N VAL A 3 6.90 7.88 3.10
CA VAL A 3 5.52 7.57 2.67
C VAL A 3 4.55 7.99 3.77
N ASN A 4 3.56 8.78 3.40
CA ASN A 4 2.46 9.18 4.29
C ASN A 4 1.19 8.49 3.82
N THR A 5 0.60 7.65 4.68
CA THR A 5 -0.69 7.01 4.40
C THR A 5 -1.77 7.76 5.17
N PHE A 6 -2.78 8.24 4.47
CA PHE A 6 -3.96 8.85 5.07
C PHE A 6 -5.11 7.85 5.04
N GLN A 7 -5.73 7.61 6.19
CA GLN A 7 -6.88 6.72 6.28
C GLN A 7 -7.94 7.32 7.20
N LYS A 8 -9.20 7.09 6.88
CA LYS A 8 -10.32 7.47 7.72
C LYS A 8 -10.66 6.33 8.67
N LEU A 9 -10.67 6.60 9.97
CA LEU A 9 -11.06 5.67 11.02
C LEU A 9 -12.07 6.37 11.92
N ASP A 10 -13.28 5.80 12.05
CA ASP A 10 -14.38 6.35 12.87
C ASP A 10 -14.70 7.82 12.57
N GLY A 11 -14.64 8.20 11.29
CA GLY A 11 -14.91 9.58 10.86
C GLY A 11 -13.69 10.51 10.91
N ILE A 12 -12.61 10.09 11.55
CA ILE A 12 -11.41 10.90 11.79
C ILE A 12 -10.30 10.52 10.81
N CYS A 13 -9.61 11.52 10.27
CA CYS A 13 -8.48 11.32 9.38
C CYS A 13 -7.19 11.10 10.17
N TRP A 14 -6.54 9.97 9.93
CA TRP A 14 -5.24 9.61 10.51
C TRP A 14 -4.15 9.68 9.46
N GLN A 15 -3.00 10.26 9.82
CA GLN A 15 -1.78 10.23 9.03
C GLN A 15 -0.78 9.24 9.63
N ILE A 16 -0.36 8.24 8.87
CA ILE A 16 0.69 7.30 9.25
C ILE A 16 1.95 7.65 8.47
N ARG A 17 3.03 8.02 9.17
CA ARG A 17 4.32 8.38 8.57
C ARG A 17 5.26 7.20 8.62
N GLN A 18 5.74 6.76 7.46
CA GLN A 18 6.61 5.60 7.33
C GLN A 18 7.83 5.93 6.48
N LEU A 19 8.92 5.20 6.72
CA LEU A 19 10.15 5.29 5.94
C LEU A 19 10.45 3.94 5.28
N TYR A 20 10.26 3.88 3.98
CA TYR A 20 10.59 2.74 3.13
C TYR A 20 12.08 2.79 2.84
N ARG A 21 12.85 1.87 3.43
CA ARG A 21 14.31 1.81 3.29
C ARG A 21 14.67 1.13 1.97
N ASP A 22 15.67 1.66 1.28
CA ASP A 22 16.17 1.11 0.03
C ASP A 22 16.93 -0.22 0.29
N THR A 23 16.80 -1.20 -0.61
CA THR A 23 17.50 -2.50 -0.52
C THR A 23 18.59 -2.69 -1.58
N LYS A 24 19.07 -1.59 -2.19
CA LYS A 24 19.99 -1.53 -3.34
C LYS A 24 19.46 -2.11 -4.65
N VAL A 25 18.27 -2.70 -4.63
CA VAL A 25 17.58 -3.20 -5.81
C VAL A 25 16.45 -2.22 -6.13
N PRO A 26 16.47 -1.55 -7.30
CA PRO A 26 15.43 -0.61 -7.68
C PRO A 26 14.03 -1.22 -7.56
N GLY A 27 13.09 -0.45 -7.03
CA GLY A 27 11.70 -0.88 -6.81
C GLY A 27 11.49 -1.78 -5.59
N ARG A 28 12.55 -2.19 -4.87
CA ARG A 28 12.45 -2.98 -3.63
C ARG A 28 12.74 -2.13 -2.40
N PHE A 29 11.88 -2.27 -1.41
CA PHE A 29 11.90 -1.51 -0.19
C PHE A 29 11.72 -2.40 1.04
N LEU A 30 12.29 -1.98 2.16
CA LEU A 30 12.11 -2.59 3.46
C LEU A 30 11.43 -1.60 4.41
N LEU A 31 10.24 -1.97 4.88
CA LEU A 31 9.49 -1.22 5.87
C LEU A 31 9.68 -1.89 7.25
N PRO A 32 10.31 -1.22 8.23
CA PRO A 32 10.34 -1.71 9.60
C PRO A 32 8.93 -1.64 10.20
N ALA A 33 8.38 -2.77 10.68
CA ALA A 33 7.11 -2.76 11.40
C ALA A 33 7.33 -2.47 12.89
N ARG A 34 6.30 -1.95 13.57
CA ARG A 34 6.35 -1.65 15.00
C ARG A 34 6.45 -2.90 15.87
N GLY A 35 7.39 -2.91 16.82
CA GLY A 35 7.51 -3.95 17.85
C GLY A 35 7.88 -5.32 17.29
N ALA A 36 7.30 -6.39 17.84
CA ALA A 36 7.56 -7.78 17.41
C ALA A 36 7.04 -8.12 16.00
N ARG A 37 6.49 -7.14 15.26
CA ARG A 37 5.81 -7.36 13.98
C ARG A 37 6.75 -7.61 12.79
N GLY A 38 8.06 -7.52 13.00
CA GLY A 38 9.10 -7.84 12.02
C GLY A 38 9.29 -6.78 10.95
N TYR A 39 9.77 -7.18 9.78
CA TYR A 39 9.90 -6.31 8.62
C TYR A 39 8.86 -6.68 7.57
N VAL A 40 8.46 -5.69 6.77
CA VAL A 40 7.65 -5.88 5.57
C VAL A 40 8.51 -5.57 4.36
N GLN A 41 8.67 -6.53 3.46
CA GLN A 41 9.27 -6.28 2.16
C GLN A 41 8.19 -5.73 1.25
N ALA A 42 8.48 -4.64 0.54
CA ALA A 42 7.58 -4.02 -0.42
C ALA A 42 8.28 -3.94 -1.77
N VAL A 43 7.62 -4.38 -2.83
CA VAL A 43 8.11 -4.33 -4.20
C VAL A 43 7.10 -3.60 -5.06
N VAL A 44 7.55 -2.59 -5.79
CA VAL A 44 6.76 -1.97 -6.85
C VAL A 44 6.87 -2.90 -8.06
N GLY A 45 5.75 -3.55 -8.40
CA GLY A 45 5.65 -4.42 -9.55
C GLY A 45 5.35 -3.60 -10.80
N GLU A 46 4.14 -3.75 -11.32
CA GLU A 46 3.71 -3.06 -12.53
C GLU A 46 3.21 -1.64 -12.21
N THR A 47 3.66 -0.64 -12.95
CA THR A 47 3.20 0.75 -12.82
C THR A 47 3.56 1.53 -14.06
N ASP A 48 2.68 2.43 -14.48
CA ASP A 48 2.94 3.42 -15.52
C ASP A 48 3.37 4.79 -14.94
N TYR A 49 3.48 4.88 -13.60
CA TYR A 49 3.71 6.07 -12.79
C TYR A 49 2.67 7.20 -12.93
N ARG A 50 1.68 7.04 -13.82
CA ARG A 50 0.72 8.08 -14.24
C ARG A 50 -0.71 7.77 -13.81
N ALA A 51 -1.14 6.51 -13.88
CA ALA A 51 -2.49 6.10 -13.57
C ALA A 51 -2.52 5.07 -12.43
N PHE A 52 -1.63 4.08 -12.40
CA PHE A 52 -1.72 2.96 -11.47
C PHE A 52 -0.38 2.43 -10.97
N ALA A 53 -0.40 1.68 -9.87
CA ALA A 53 0.71 0.88 -9.40
C ALA A 53 0.24 -0.38 -8.67
N ILE A 54 0.80 -1.53 -9.02
CA ILE A 54 0.62 -2.80 -8.34
C ILE A 54 1.84 -3.05 -7.44
N LEU A 55 1.60 -3.14 -6.14
CA LEU A 55 2.61 -3.38 -5.12
C LEU A 55 2.46 -4.77 -4.52
N TYR A 56 3.58 -5.46 -4.34
CA TYR A 56 3.68 -6.72 -3.62
C TYR A 56 4.26 -6.46 -2.24
N LEU A 57 3.57 -6.90 -1.20
CA LEU A 57 4.03 -6.79 0.18
C LEU A 57 4.13 -8.17 0.81
N GLU A 58 5.29 -8.49 1.37
CA GLU A 58 5.53 -9.73 2.08
C GLU A 58 5.83 -9.48 3.55
N ARG A 59 5.09 -10.19 4.43
CA ARG A 59 5.33 -10.17 5.87
C ARG A 59 5.17 -11.58 6.42
N ALA A 60 6.17 -12.06 7.15
CA ALA A 60 6.16 -13.40 7.77
C ALA A 60 5.78 -14.52 6.76
N ARG A 61 6.37 -14.48 5.55
CA ARG A 61 6.09 -15.39 4.43
C ARG A 61 4.65 -15.38 3.92
N ARG A 62 3.88 -14.34 4.23
CA ARG A 62 2.56 -14.09 3.66
C ARG A 62 2.67 -12.95 2.66
N LEU A 63 2.37 -13.26 1.41
CA LEU A 63 2.34 -12.32 0.30
C LEU A 63 0.97 -11.65 0.24
N SER A 64 0.96 -10.38 -0.10
CA SER A 64 -0.25 -9.59 -0.38
C SER A 64 0.01 -8.69 -1.58
N VAL A 65 -1.01 -8.45 -2.39
CA VAL A 65 -0.95 -7.62 -3.58
C VAL A 65 -1.89 -6.44 -3.38
N LYS A 66 -1.44 -5.23 -3.73
CA LYS A 66 -2.23 -4.00 -3.61
C LYS A 66 -2.22 -3.23 -4.91
N LEU A 67 -3.40 -2.83 -5.38
CA LEU A 67 -3.58 -1.88 -6.47
C LEU A 67 -3.76 -0.48 -5.91
N TYR A 68 -2.94 0.46 -6.38
CA TYR A 68 -3.09 1.89 -6.15
C TYR A 68 -3.41 2.57 -7.48
N VAL A 69 -4.29 3.57 -7.43
CA VAL A 69 -4.67 4.37 -8.59
C VAL A 69 -4.57 5.85 -8.26
N ARG A 70 -4.26 6.67 -9.26
CA ARG A 70 -4.14 8.12 -9.11
C ARG A 70 -5.49 8.82 -9.04
N THR A 71 -6.46 8.30 -9.79
CA THR A 71 -7.80 8.87 -9.96
C THR A 71 -8.80 7.74 -10.23
N PHE A 72 -10.08 8.02 -9.99
CA PHE A 72 -11.19 7.13 -10.33
C PHE A 72 -12.00 7.72 -11.51
N PRO A 73 -12.69 6.89 -12.32
CA PRO A 73 -12.75 5.42 -12.26
C PRO A 73 -11.43 4.76 -12.70
N VAL A 74 -11.29 3.46 -12.40
CA VAL A 74 -10.13 2.65 -12.81
C VAL A 74 -10.44 1.98 -14.14
N ASP A 75 -9.49 1.98 -15.07
CA ASP A 75 -9.64 1.28 -16.35
C ASP A 75 -9.73 -0.24 -16.15
N ASP A 76 -10.63 -0.91 -16.88
CA ASP A 76 -10.86 -2.36 -16.78
C ASP A 76 -9.60 -3.19 -17.07
N SER A 77 -8.70 -2.68 -17.92
CA SER A 77 -7.41 -3.32 -18.22
C SER A 77 -6.49 -3.35 -16.98
N VAL A 78 -6.52 -2.30 -16.15
CA VAL A 78 -5.74 -2.22 -14.90
C VAL A 78 -6.32 -3.16 -13.86
N VAL A 79 -7.65 -3.25 -13.76
CA VAL A 79 -8.32 -4.21 -12.88
C VAL A 79 -7.96 -5.64 -13.26
N SER A 80 -8.03 -5.97 -14.55
CA SER A 80 -7.66 -7.29 -15.08
C SER A 80 -6.19 -7.63 -14.80
N ALA A 81 -5.27 -6.66 -14.96
CA ALA A 81 -3.85 -6.86 -14.65
C ALA A 81 -3.61 -7.12 -13.15
N PHE A 82 -4.38 -6.46 -12.28
CA PHE A 82 -4.34 -6.71 -10.84
C PHE A 82 -4.88 -8.11 -10.50
N GLU A 83 -6.00 -8.54 -11.07
CA GLU A 83 -6.55 -9.88 -10.85
C GLU A 83 -5.58 -10.98 -11.31
N GLN A 84 -4.93 -10.80 -12.47
CA GLN A 84 -3.86 -11.69 -12.94
C GLN A 84 -2.68 -11.73 -11.97
N SER A 85 -2.29 -10.57 -11.41
CA SER A 85 -1.23 -10.48 -10.39
C SER A 85 -1.60 -11.20 -9.09
N VAL A 86 -2.88 -11.13 -8.67
CA VAL A 86 -3.41 -11.85 -7.51
C VAL A 86 -3.37 -13.37 -7.75
N GLN A 87 -3.83 -13.83 -8.92
CA GLN A 87 -3.74 -15.25 -9.30
C GLN A 87 -2.30 -15.75 -9.37
N GLY A 88 -1.39 -14.96 -9.96
CA GLY A 88 0.04 -15.26 -10.01
C GLY A 88 0.71 -15.34 -8.62
N ALA A 89 0.14 -14.65 -7.62
CA ALA A 89 0.57 -14.73 -6.22
C ALA A 89 -0.02 -15.94 -5.46
N GLY A 90 -0.79 -16.80 -6.14
CA GLY A 90 -1.46 -17.95 -5.52
C GLY A 90 -2.66 -17.57 -4.65
N LEU A 91 -3.22 -16.38 -4.85
CA LEU A 91 -4.41 -15.89 -4.20
C LEU A 91 -5.61 -15.99 -5.16
N THR A 92 -6.81 -16.09 -4.61
CA THR A 92 -8.06 -16.20 -5.37
C THR A 92 -8.91 -14.94 -5.23
N GLU A 93 -9.92 -14.79 -6.07
CA GLU A 93 -10.76 -13.57 -6.13
C GLU A 93 -11.48 -13.25 -4.82
N ASP A 94 -11.86 -14.26 -4.04
CA ASP A 94 -12.45 -14.13 -2.70
C ASP A 94 -11.49 -13.49 -1.67
N HIS A 95 -10.19 -13.42 -1.95
CA HIS A 95 -9.22 -12.71 -1.13
C HIS A 95 -9.10 -11.22 -1.51
N ILE A 96 -9.77 -10.76 -2.56
CA ILE A 96 -9.71 -9.37 -3.01
C ILE A 96 -10.67 -8.52 -2.16
N LEU A 97 -10.10 -7.53 -1.47
CA LEU A 97 -10.84 -6.57 -0.67
C LEU A 97 -10.83 -5.20 -1.34
N TYR A 98 -12.01 -4.76 -1.78
CA TYR A 98 -12.19 -3.44 -2.37
C TYR A 98 -12.28 -2.37 -1.27
N PHE A 99 -11.46 -1.33 -1.40
CA PHE A 99 -11.49 -0.17 -0.52
C PHE A 99 -12.54 0.85 -1.00
N PRO A 100 -13.08 1.70 -0.10
CA PRO A 100 -14.03 2.75 -0.48
C PRO A 100 -13.47 3.67 -1.57
N GLN A 101 -14.31 4.03 -2.53
CA GLN A 101 -14.00 4.96 -3.62
C GLN A 101 -14.37 6.41 -3.29
N TYR A 102 -14.76 6.70 -2.04
CA TYR A 102 -15.14 8.00 -1.54
C TYR A 102 -14.76 8.16 -0.06
N GLY A 103 -14.79 9.39 0.44
CA GLY A 103 -14.47 9.67 1.84
C GLY A 103 -12.97 9.63 2.16
N PHE A 104 -12.13 9.90 1.16
CA PHE A 104 -10.68 10.02 1.34
C PHE A 104 -10.30 11.15 2.30
N CYS A 105 -9.11 11.02 2.88
CA CYS A 105 -8.50 12.02 3.75
C CYS A 105 -7.35 12.70 3.03
N GLU A 106 -7.37 14.02 2.93
CA GLU A 106 -6.28 14.81 2.35
C GLU A 106 -5.28 15.29 3.42
N ALA A 107 -5.74 15.46 4.66
CA ALA A 107 -4.94 15.91 5.79
C ALA A 107 -5.42 15.27 7.10
N ALA A 108 -4.55 15.29 8.11
CA ALA A 108 -4.85 14.94 9.49
C ALA A 108 -4.32 16.05 10.41
N ASP A 109 -5.00 16.30 11.52
CA ASP A 109 -4.50 17.21 12.54
C ASP A 109 -3.33 16.60 13.34
N GLN A 110 -2.66 17.42 14.14
CA GLN A 110 -1.46 17.04 14.90
C GLN A 110 -1.68 15.90 15.91
N PHE A 111 -2.90 15.68 16.37
CA PHE A 111 -3.23 14.65 17.36
C PHE A 111 -3.47 13.28 16.69
N HIS A 112 -3.74 13.28 15.39
CA HIS A 112 -4.00 12.07 14.60
C HIS A 112 -2.86 11.72 13.65
N VAL A 113 -1.62 12.01 14.08
CA VAL A 113 -0.39 11.62 13.38
C VAL A 113 0.29 10.46 14.10
N LEU A 114 0.36 9.32 13.42
CA LEU A 114 1.16 8.18 13.84
C LEU A 114 2.52 8.23 13.15
N ASP A 115 3.54 8.74 13.84
CA ASP A 115 4.91 8.75 13.34
C ASP A 115 5.58 7.39 13.62
N GLU A 116 5.84 6.58 12.58
CA GLU A 116 6.59 5.32 12.69
C GLU A 116 8.08 5.47 12.35
N VAL A 117 8.50 6.69 11.99
CA VAL A 117 9.91 7.01 11.68
C VAL A 117 10.64 7.44 12.95
N LYS A 118 10.00 8.29 13.75
CA LYS A 118 10.52 8.73 15.05
C LYS A 118 10.40 7.60 16.07
N ARG A 119 11.55 7.18 16.56
CA ARG A 119 11.68 6.31 17.73
C ARG A 119 12.26 7.12 18.86
#